data_AF-A0A177HWD6-F1
#
_entry.id   AF-A0A177HWD6-F1
#
_cell.length_a   1.000
_cell.length_b   1.000
_cell.length_c   1.000
_cell.angle_alpha   90.00
_cell.angle_beta   90.00
_cell.angle_gamma   90.00
#
_symmetry.space_group_name_H-M   'P 1'
#
loop_
_entity.id
_entity.type
_entity.pdbx_description
1 polymer ?
#
loop_
_entity_poly.entity_id
_entity_poly.type
_entity_poly.pdbx_seq_one_letter_code
_entity_poly.pdbx_strand_id
1 'polypeptide(L)'
;MAEHDANLDRLTSGMAMLEAEMAAVRSRREQVMASREQALRVQEALFAAARAGAALRDLQSREETRLTVVRDLDERETVGDAKPSADDADVAAAPVAPQGEDSAAVGAPARPGAATLVAQVLQIIMSEPDRHWTAKLIAVQLEGQGAESDQKAHARARNRLDKLVQKRLLLKRHRDDDRRCHFVAASTTEAA
;
A
#
# COMPACT_ATOMS: atom_id res chain seq x y z
N MET A 1 -13.72 32.36 60.23
CA MET A 1 -12.83 31.22 60.53
C MET A 1 -13.40 29.96 59.88
N ALA A 2 -14.48 29.37 60.41
CA ALA A 2 -15.06 28.12 59.88
C ALA A 2 -15.39 28.11 58.37
N GLU A 3 -15.87 29.21 57.79
CA GLU A 3 -16.17 29.29 56.34
C GLU A 3 -14.89 29.28 55.47
N HIS A 4 -13.79 29.86 55.97
CA HIS A 4 -12.52 29.82 55.26
C HIS A 4 -11.90 28.43 55.32
N ASP A 5 -12.02 27.74 56.46
CA ASP A 5 -11.55 26.36 56.61
C ASP A 5 -12.31 25.41 55.67
N ALA A 6 -13.64 25.54 55.58
CA ALA A 6 -14.45 24.76 54.63
C ALA A 6 -14.07 25.03 53.15
N ASN A 7 -13.73 26.27 52.83
CA ASN A 7 -13.26 26.63 51.49
C ASN A 7 -11.87 26.04 51.19
N LEU A 8 -10.97 26.01 52.18
CA LEU A 8 -9.66 25.35 52.05
C LEU A 8 -9.82 23.85 51.83
N ASP A 9 -10.70 23.18 52.59
CA ASP A 9 -10.98 21.75 52.42
C ASP A 9 -11.56 21.42 51.03
N ARG A 10 -12.42 22.29 50.52
CA ARG A 10 -12.96 22.14 49.16
C ARG A 10 -11.86 22.28 48.10
N LEU A 11 -10.95 23.24 48.26
CA LEU A 11 -9.85 23.46 47.32
C LEU A 11 -8.84 22.31 47.36
N THR A 12 -8.48 21.82 48.55
CA THR A 12 -7.57 20.67 48.69
C THR A 12 -8.18 19.40 48.10
N SER A 13 -9.48 19.15 48.33
CA SER A 13 -10.20 18.05 47.69
C SER A 13 -10.24 18.20 46.16
N GLY A 14 -10.43 19.41 45.64
CA GLY A 14 -10.42 19.68 44.21
C GLY A 14 -9.04 19.44 43.57
N MET A 15 -7.97 19.85 44.25
CA MET A 15 -6.59 19.59 43.80
C MET A 15 -6.29 18.10 43.75
N ALA A 16 -6.65 17.34 44.80
CA ALA A 16 -6.44 15.90 44.83
C ALA A 16 -7.18 15.17 43.70
N MET A 17 -8.40 15.61 43.37
CA MET A 17 -9.17 15.07 42.26
C MET A 17 -8.50 15.35 40.90
N LEU A 18 -8.02 16.58 40.68
CA LEU A 18 -7.31 16.93 39.45
C LEU A 18 -5.98 16.17 39.31
N GLU A 19 -5.25 15.96 40.40
CA GLU A 19 -4.04 15.15 40.41
C GLU A 19 -4.32 13.69 40.04
N ALA A 20 -5.40 13.12 40.57
CA ALA A 20 -5.83 11.78 40.22
C ALA A 20 -6.23 11.67 38.73
N GLU A 21 -6.93 12.66 38.20
CA GLU A 21 -7.31 12.71 36.79
C GLU A 21 -6.08 12.83 35.88
N MET A 22 -5.11 13.69 36.22
CA MET A 22 -3.84 13.79 35.50
C MET A 22 -3.08 12.47 35.49
N ALA A 23 -3.04 11.76 36.62
CA ALA A 23 -2.40 10.45 36.71
C ALA A 23 -3.11 9.42 35.82
N ALA A 24 -4.45 9.41 35.81
CA ALA A 24 -5.25 8.53 34.95
C ALA A 24 -5.01 8.81 33.46
N VAL A 25 -4.98 10.07 33.05
CA VAL A 25 -4.71 10.46 31.66
C VAL A 25 -3.28 10.07 31.23
N ARG A 26 -2.29 10.23 32.11
CA ARG A 26 -0.90 9.79 31.85
C ARG A 26 -0.83 8.28 31.66
N SER A 27 -1.43 7.51 32.57
CA SER A 27 -1.48 6.06 32.46
C SER A 27 -2.17 5.60 31.16
N ARG A 28 -3.29 6.23 30.80
CA ARG A 28 -3.98 5.94 29.53
C ARG A 28 -3.11 6.26 28.33
N ARG A 29 -2.38 7.38 28.34
CA ARG A 29 -1.46 7.75 27.27
C ARG A 29 -0.34 6.72 27.11
N GLU A 30 0.24 6.26 28.22
CA GLU A 30 1.29 5.22 28.21
C GLU A 30 0.78 3.92 27.60
N GLN A 31 -0.43 3.48 27.98
CA GLN A 31 -1.06 2.29 27.39
C GLN A 31 -1.28 2.42 25.88
N VAL A 32 -1.76 3.59 25.42
CA VAL A 32 -1.97 3.85 23.98
C VAL A 32 -0.64 3.83 23.23
N MET A 33 0.41 4.43 23.79
CA MET A 33 1.74 4.41 23.17
C MET A 33 2.31 3.00 23.08
N ALA A 34 2.20 2.20 24.15
CA ALA A 34 2.63 0.80 24.15
C ALA A 34 1.87 -0.03 23.10
N SER A 35 0.54 0.13 23.02
CA SER A 35 -0.27 -0.54 22.01
C SER A 35 0.11 -0.11 20.59
N ARG A 36 0.41 1.17 20.38
CA ARG A 36 0.85 1.69 19.08
C ARG A 36 2.19 1.10 18.66
N GLU A 37 3.16 1.04 19.57
CA GLU A 37 4.46 0.43 19.30
C GLU A 37 4.33 -1.05 18.95
N GLN A 38 3.47 -1.79 19.66
CA GLN A 38 3.20 -3.18 19.34
C GLN A 38 2.56 -3.34 17.95
N ALA A 39 1.60 -2.49 17.61
CA ALA A 39 0.96 -2.51 16.28
C ALA A 39 1.97 -2.25 15.16
N LEU A 40 2.90 -1.31 15.35
CA LEU A 40 3.97 -1.04 14.38
C LEU A 40 4.89 -2.25 14.20
N ARG A 41 5.29 -2.93 15.28
CA ARG A 41 6.10 -4.16 15.19
C ARG A 41 5.38 -5.27 14.41
N VAL A 42 4.07 -5.46 14.66
CA VAL A 42 3.27 -6.45 13.92
C VAL A 42 3.18 -6.07 12.44
N GLN A 43 2.97 -4.79 12.13
CA GLN A 43 2.94 -4.30 10.76
C GLN A 43 4.27 -4.56 10.03
N GLU A 44 5.41 -4.25 10.66
CA GLU A 44 6.74 -4.53 10.10
C GLU A 44 6.96 -6.03 9.85
N ALA A 45 6.57 -6.88 10.81
CA ALA A 45 6.65 -8.33 10.67
C ALA A 45 5.79 -8.86 9.51
N LEU A 46 4.57 -8.35 9.36
CA LEU A 46 3.68 -8.71 8.25
C LEU A 46 4.26 -8.28 6.89
N PHE A 47 4.85 -7.09 6.79
CA PHE A 47 5.52 -6.66 5.56
C PHE A 47 6.77 -7.49 5.25
N ALA A 48 7.55 -7.87 6.27
CA ALA A 48 8.68 -8.77 6.10
C ALA A 48 8.23 -10.15 5.59
N ALA A 49 7.20 -10.73 6.21
CA ALA A 49 6.63 -12.01 5.81
C ALA A 49 6.03 -11.97 4.39
N ALA A 50 5.31 -10.89 4.05
CA ALA A 50 4.75 -10.71 2.71
C ALA A 50 5.84 -10.63 1.63
N ARG A 51 6.96 -9.95 1.90
CA ARG A 51 8.12 -9.91 1.00
C ARG A 51 8.79 -11.27 0.85
N ALA A 52 9.00 -11.98 1.96
CA ALA A 52 9.54 -13.34 1.90
C ALA A 52 8.63 -14.28 1.09
N GLY A 53 7.31 -14.22 1.29
CA GLY A 53 6.34 -14.99 0.53
C GLY A 53 6.21 -14.58 -0.95
N ALA A 54 6.54 -13.34 -1.31
CA ALA A 54 6.66 -12.93 -2.71
C ALA A 54 7.91 -13.55 -3.35
N ALA A 55 9.07 -13.45 -2.69
CA ALA A 55 10.33 -14.03 -3.19
C ALA A 55 10.23 -15.54 -3.40
N LEU A 56 9.54 -16.28 -2.51
CA LEU A 56 9.32 -17.72 -2.67
C LEU A 56 8.49 -18.05 -3.92
N ARG A 57 7.46 -17.26 -4.22
CA ARG A 57 6.62 -17.45 -5.43
C ARG A 57 7.37 -17.11 -6.71
N ASP A 58 8.24 -16.11 -6.66
CA ASP A 58 9.11 -15.76 -7.80
C ASP A 58 10.13 -16.87 -8.09
N LEU A 59 10.61 -17.58 -7.06
CA LEU A 59 11.47 -18.75 -7.24
C LEU A 59 10.70 -19.96 -7.79
N GLN A 60 9.51 -20.26 -7.27
CA GLN A 60 8.69 -21.38 -7.74
C GLN A 60 8.24 -21.22 -9.19
N SER A 61 7.79 -20.03 -9.59
CA SER A 61 7.41 -19.75 -10.98
C SER A 61 8.57 -19.82 -11.98
N ARG A 62 9.81 -19.69 -11.51
CA ARG A 62 11.03 -19.82 -12.33
C ARG A 62 11.44 -21.28 -12.53
N GLU A 63 11.10 -22.19 -11.62
CA GLU A 63 11.39 -23.62 -11.75
C GLU A 63 10.35 -24.37 -12.60
N GLU A 64 9.08 -23.95 -12.59
CA GLU A 64 8.02 -24.55 -13.44
C GLU A 64 8.23 -24.34 -14.96
N THR A 65 9.14 -23.46 -15.38
CA THR A 65 9.46 -23.24 -16.80
C THR A 65 10.60 -24.11 -17.35
N ARG A 66 11.13 -25.09 -16.60
CA ARG A 66 12.22 -25.97 -17.04
C ARG A 66 11.93 -27.48 -16.97
N LEU A 67 10.71 -27.91 -17.26
CA LEU A 67 10.45 -29.29 -17.66
C LEU A 67 10.47 -29.39 -19.19
N THR A 68 11.66 -29.37 -19.78
CA THR A 68 11.86 -29.87 -21.14
C THR A 68 11.64 -31.38 -21.13
N VAL A 69 10.54 -31.82 -21.73
CA VAL A 69 10.35 -33.22 -22.13
C VAL A 69 11.40 -33.53 -23.19
N VAL A 70 12.55 -34.04 -22.76
CA VAL A 70 13.47 -34.78 -23.64
C VAL A 70 12.81 -36.14 -23.82
N ARG A 71 12.17 -36.35 -24.98
CA ARG A 71 11.80 -37.69 -25.43
C ARG A 71 12.99 -38.26 -26.19
N ASP A 72 13.52 -39.36 -25.67
CA ASP A 72 14.66 -40.09 -26.21
C ASP A 72 14.49 -40.44 -27.69
N LEU A 73 15.64 -40.46 -28.37
CA LEU A 73 15.84 -41.00 -29.71
C LEU A 73 15.36 -42.45 -29.77
N ASP A 74 14.67 -42.82 -30.86
CA ASP A 74 15.08 -43.97 -31.68
C ASP A 74 14.38 -43.99 -33.05
N GLU A 75 15.23 -44.14 -34.07
CA GLU A 75 15.06 -44.82 -35.36
C GLU A 75 13.90 -44.47 -36.32
N ARG A 76 14.24 -43.89 -37.49
CA ARG A 76 14.17 -44.61 -38.79
C ARG A 76 14.69 -43.77 -39.97
N GLU A 77 15.67 -44.34 -40.66
CA GLU A 77 16.10 -43.98 -42.01
C GLU A 77 14.95 -44.07 -43.02
N THR A 78 14.92 -43.18 -44.02
CA THR A 78 14.92 -43.57 -45.44
C THR A 78 15.41 -42.44 -46.34
N VAL A 79 16.21 -42.86 -47.33
CA VAL A 79 17.00 -42.15 -48.34
C VAL A 79 16.14 -41.41 -49.37
N GLY A 80 16.65 -40.29 -49.92
CA GLY A 80 16.11 -39.65 -51.12
C GLY A 80 16.97 -38.48 -51.64
N ASP A 81 17.80 -38.77 -52.63
CA ASP A 81 18.81 -37.96 -53.32
C ASP A 81 18.21 -36.87 -54.24
N ALA A 82 18.77 -35.64 -54.23
CA ALA A 82 18.92 -34.75 -55.39
C ALA A 82 19.61 -33.41 -55.03
N LYS A 83 20.53 -33.00 -55.91
CA LYS A 83 21.60 -32.00 -55.76
C LYS A 83 21.16 -30.60 -56.29
N PRO A 84 22.06 -29.60 -56.48
CA PRO A 84 22.06 -28.30 -55.81
C PRO A 84 21.64 -27.11 -56.73
N SER A 85 21.34 -25.94 -56.16
CA SER A 85 21.46 -24.67 -56.90
C SER A 85 21.86 -23.53 -55.98
N ALA A 86 22.69 -22.66 -56.55
CA ALA A 86 23.56 -21.67 -55.92
C ALA A 86 22.90 -20.31 -55.64
N ASP A 87 23.72 -19.48 -54.99
CA ASP A 87 23.65 -18.02 -54.76
C ASP A 87 22.55 -17.55 -53.78
N ASP A 88 22.83 -16.68 -52.79
CA ASP A 88 23.64 -15.47 -52.91
C ASP A 88 24.21 -15.00 -51.55
N ALA A 89 25.39 -14.39 -51.61
CA ALA A 89 26.00 -13.37 -50.74
C ALA A 89 25.90 -13.49 -49.19
N ASP A 90 26.98 -13.78 -48.46
CA ASP A 90 28.08 -12.86 -48.08
C ASP A 90 27.66 -11.76 -47.08
N VAL A 91 28.10 -11.86 -45.82
CA VAL A 91 29.04 -10.93 -45.15
C VAL A 91 29.32 -11.44 -43.73
N ALA A 92 30.60 -11.40 -43.39
CA ALA A 92 31.29 -12.07 -42.31
C ALA A 92 31.21 -11.40 -40.91
N ALA A 93 31.74 -12.17 -39.94
CA ALA A 93 32.50 -11.76 -38.76
C ALA A 93 31.75 -11.26 -37.50
N ALA A 94 31.68 -12.15 -36.49
CA ALA A 94 31.91 -11.79 -35.08
C ALA A 94 33.44 -11.52 -34.89
N PRO A 95 33.98 -10.89 -33.80
CA PRO A 95 33.49 -10.92 -32.40
C PRO A 95 33.84 -9.71 -31.45
N VAL A 96 33.41 -9.83 -30.17
CA VAL A 96 33.91 -9.21 -28.90
C VAL A 96 33.65 -7.71 -28.56
N ALA A 97 33.14 -7.49 -27.33
CA ALA A 97 32.96 -6.22 -26.58
C ALA A 97 34.29 -5.57 -26.12
N PRO A 98 34.33 -4.29 -25.66
CA PRO A 98 34.09 -3.99 -24.22
C PRO A 98 33.51 -2.58 -23.88
N GLN A 99 32.97 -2.49 -22.66
CA GLN A 99 32.85 -1.36 -21.71
C GLN A 99 32.79 0.11 -22.18
N GLY A 100 31.79 0.85 -21.66
CA GLY A 100 31.73 2.31 -21.66
C GLY A 100 30.69 2.81 -20.63
N GLU A 101 31.14 3.69 -19.74
CA GLU A 101 30.55 4.16 -18.49
C GLU A 101 29.27 5.00 -18.61
N ASP A 102 28.52 5.00 -17.51
CA ASP A 102 27.71 6.09 -16.94
C ASP A 102 27.08 7.13 -17.88
N SER A 103 25.76 7.05 -18.01
CA SER A 103 24.95 8.27 -18.01
C SER A 103 23.58 8.03 -17.39
N ALA A 104 23.37 8.76 -16.30
CA ALA A 104 22.13 8.87 -15.56
C ALA A 104 20.95 9.22 -16.49
N ALA A 105 20.14 8.22 -16.82
CA ALA A 105 18.76 8.47 -17.23
C ALA A 105 17.95 8.75 -15.97
N VAL A 106 17.84 10.05 -15.68
CA VAL A 106 16.92 10.67 -14.71
C VAL A 106 15.63 9.86 -14.62
N GLY A 107 15.44 9.23 -13.46
CA GLY A 107 14.31 8.37 -13.18
C GLY A 107 13.00 9.12 -13.40
N ALA A 108 12.31 8.81 -14.49
CA ALA A 108 10.88 9.01 -14.53
C ALA A 108 10.28 8.31 -13.30
N PRO A 109 9.43 8.97 -12.50
CA PRO A 109 8.85 8.33 -11.33
C PRO A 109 8.08 7.12 -11.83
N ALA A 110 8.56 5.93 -11.46
CA ALA A 110 7.90 4.68 -11.77
C ALA A 110 6.44 4.84 -11.35
N ARG A 111 5.53 4.80 -12.33
CA ARG A 111 4.11 4.99 -12.08
C ARG A 111 3.72 3.98 -11.01
N PRO A 112 3.31 4.42 -9.81
CA PRO A 112 3.14 3.51 -8.69
C PRO A 112 2.16 2.40 -9.10
N GLY A 113 2.56 1.15 -8.87
CA GLY A 113 1.73 0.00 -9.19
C GLY A 113 0.36 0.10 -8.51
N ALA A 114 -0.64 -0.61 -9.04
CA ALA A 114 -2.00 -0.55 -8.50
C ALA A 114 -2.08 -0.91 -7.00
N ALA A 115 -1.19 -1.79 -6.51
CA ALA A 115 -1.07 -2.12 -5.10
C ALA A 115 -0.52 -0.94 -4.27
N THR A 116 0.47 -0.23 -4.78
CA THR A 116 1.09 0.95 -4.14
C THR A 116 0.07 2.09 -4.01
N LEU A 117 -0.78 2.28 -5.03
CA LEU A 117 -1.84 3.30 -5.02
C LEU A 117 -2.94 3.01 -4.01
N VAL A 118 -3.29 1.74 -3.79
CA VAL A 118 -4.28 1.36 -2.76
C VAL A 118 -3.73 1.59 -1.36
N ALA A 119 -2.44 1.27 -1.14
CA ALA A 119 -1.76 1.57 0.13
C ALA A 119 -1.70 3.08 0.40
N GLN A 120 -1.43 3.90 -0.61
CA GLN A 120 -1.45 5.36 -0.49
C GLN A 120 -2.82 5.91 -0.12
N VAL A 121 -3.91 5.39 -0.70
CA VAL A 121 -5.29 5.80 -0.32
C VAL A 121 -5.56 5.50 1.15
N LEU A 122 -5.19 4.31 1.62
CA LEU A 122 -5.34 3.95 3.03
C LEU A 122 -4.50 4.86 3.93
N GLN A 123 -3.25 5.15 3.55
CA GLN A 123 -2.38 6.04 4.31
C GLN A 123 -2.96 7.45 4.44
N ILE A 124 -3.53 8.00 3.36
CA ILE A 124 -4.19 9.32 3.37
C ILE A 124 -5.40 9.32 4.31
N ILE A 125 -6.23 8.29 4.26
CA ILE A 125 -7.42 8.20 5.12
C ILE A 125 -7.01 8.02 6.59
N MET A 126 -5.97 7.22 6.85
CA MET A 126 -5.47 6.97 8.20
C MET A 126 -4.71 8.16 8.79
N SER A 127 -4.15 9.06 7.98
CA SER A 127 -3.51 10.28 8.49
C SER A 127 -4.51 11.31 9.03
N GLU A 128 -5.73 11.36 8.49
CA GLU A 128 -6.79 12.23 8.97
C GLU A 128 -8.09 11.42 9.12
N PRO A 129 -8.21 10.61 10.19
CA PRO A 129 -9.33 9.69 10.38
C PRO A 129 -10.68 10.39 10.60
N ASP A 130 -10.66 11.61 11.13
CA ASP A 130 -11.86 12.40 11.44
C ASP A 130 -12.39 13.15 10.21
N ARG A 131 -11.62 13.17 9.11
CA ARG A 131 -12.01 13.87 7.89
C ARG A 131 -12.95 13.02 7.04
N HIS A 132 -13.99 13.66 6.52
CA HIS A 132 -14.92 13.03 5.58
C HIS A 132 -14.29 12.94 4.19
N TRP A 133 -13.61 11.83 3.90
CA TRP A 133 -12.96 11.60 2.62
C TRP A 133 -13.98 11.31 1.53
N THR A 134 -13.96 12.13 0.47
CA THR A 134 -14.75 11.91 -0.75
C THR A 134 -13.84 11.51 -1.91
N ALA A 135 -14.40 10.89 -2.95
CA ALA A 135 -13.63 10.51 -4.13
C ALA A 135 -12.92 11.71 -4.79
N LYS A 136 -13.50 12.92 -4.71
CA LYS A 136 -12.89 14.17 -5.17
C LYS A 136 -11.62 14.50 -4.37
N LEU A 137 -11.71 14.52 -3.04
CA LEU A 137 -10.57 14.83 -2.17
C LEU A 137 -9.43 13.83 -2.34
N ILE A 138 -9.75 12.54 -2.48
CA ILE A 138 -8.76 11.49 -2.71
C ILE A 138 -8.12 11.64 -4.09
N ALA A 139 -8.86 12.00 -5.13
CA ALA A 139 -8.30 12.24 -6.45
C ALA A 139 -7.30 13.40 -6.45
N VAL A 140 -7.65 14.51 -5.80
CA VAL A 140 -6.76 15.67 -5.65
C VAL A 140 -5.49 15.32 -4.89
N GLN A 141 -5.60 14.52 -3.82
CA GLN A 141 -4.44 14.13 -3.02
C GLN A 141 -3.49 13.15 -3.74
N LEU A 142 -4.02 12.31 -4.64
CA LEU A 142 -3.22 11.33 -5.39
C LEU A 142 -2.63 11.87 -6.68
N GLU A 143 -3.37 12.71 -7.40
CA GLU A 143 -3.04 13.12 -8.77
C GLU A 143 -2.74 14.64 -8.87
N GLY A 144 -2.88 15.38 -7.77
CA GLY A 144 -2.58 16.82 -7.67
C GLY A 144 -3.78 17.72 -7.99
N GLN A 145 -3.55 19.04 -8.01
CA GLN A 145 -4.63 20.03 -8.21
C GLN A 145 -5.34 19.91 -9.57
N GLY A 146 -4.65 19.38 -10.61
CA GLY A 146 -5.27 19.12 -11.92
C GLY A 146 -6.40 18.08 -11.88
N ALA A 147 -6.51 17.29 -10.80
CA ALA A 147 -7.57 16.31 -10.63
C ALA A 147 -8.85 16.88 -10.03
N GLU A 148 -8.89 18.15 -9.64
CA GLU A 148 -10.08 18.74 -9.01
C GLU A 148 -11.29 18.84 -9.96
N SER A 149 -11.01 19.07 -11.25
CA SER A 149 -12.01 19.16 -12.32
C SER A 149 -12.01 17.92 -13.23
N ASP A 150 -11.05 17.00 -13.09
CA ASP A 150 -11.01 15.77 -13.89
C ASP A 150 -12.00 14.72 -13.36
N GLN A 151 -13.12 14.59 -14.06
CA GLN A 151 -14.13 13.59 -13.75
C GLN A 151 -13.61 12.15 -13.90
N LYS A 152 -12.60 11.91 -14.75
CA LYS A 152 -11.96 10.60 -14.88
C LYS A 152 -11.10 10.30 -13.65
N ALA A 153 -10.41 11.29 -13.07
CA ALA A 153 -9.67 11.14 -11.81
C ALA A 153 -10.61 10.79 -10.66
N HIS A 154 -11.77 11.45 -10.58
CA HIS A 154 -12.80 11.13 -9.60
C HIS A 154 -13.30 9.68 -9.74
N ALA A 155 -13.57 9.23 -10.97
CA ALA A 155 -14.00 7.85 -11.23
C ALA A 155 -12.92 6.81 -10.86
N ARG A 156 -11.64 7.10 -11.17
CA ARG A 156 -10.50 6.26 -10.76
C ARG A 156 -10.39 6.17 -9.24
N ALA A 157 -10.45 7.30 -8.54
CA ALA A 157 -10.40 7.35 -7.09
C ALA A 157 -11.58 6.59 -6.46
N ARG A 158 -12.80 6.76 -7.00
CA ARG A 158 -13.99 6.03 -6.54
C ARG A 158 -13.83 4.52 -6.69
N ASN A 159 -13.38 4.03 -7.85
CA ASN A 159 -13.14 2.61 -8.06
C ASN A 159 -12.10 2.03 -7.09
N ARG A 160 -11.09 2.83 -6.69
CA ARG A 160 -10.10 2.41 -5.68
C ARG A 160 -10.74 2.32 -4.28
N LEU A 161 -11.55 3.30 -3.90
CA LEU A 161 -12.28 3.31 -2.63
C LEU A 161 -13.30 2.17 -2.55
N ASP A 162 -14.05 1.91 -3.63
CA ASP A 162 -15.02 0.83 -3.67
C ASP A 162 -14.35 -0.56 -3.53
N LYS A 163 -13.16 -0.75 -4.13
CA LYS A 163 -12.35 -1.96 -3.91
C LYS A 163 -11.89 -2.12 -2.46
N LEU A 164 -11.58 -1.01 -1.77
CA LEU A 164 -11.23 -1.02 -0.35
C LEU A 164 -12.42 -1.32 0.55
N VAL A 165 -13.61 -0.83 0.19
CA VAL A 165 -14.88 -1.17 0.86
C VAL A 165 -15.23 -2.64 0.67
N GLN A 166 -15.09 -3.19 -0.55
CA GLN A 166 -15.27 -4.62 -0.81
C GLN A 166 -14.36 -5.50 0.04
N LYS A 167 -13.13 -5.04 0.30
CA LYS A 167 -12.15 -5.68 1.19
C LYS A 167 -12.39 -5.40 2.68
N ARG A 168 -13.49 -4.72 3.04
CA ARG A 168 -13.85 -4.34 4.42
C ARG A 168 -12.82 -3.49 5.16
N LEU A 169 -11.95 -2.78 4.42
CA LEU A 169 -10.96 -1.87 5.01
C LEU A 169 -11.52 -0.46 5.24
N LEU A 170 -12.51 -0.09 4.42
CA LEU A 170 -13.22 1.18 4.53
C LEU A 170 -14.72 0.93 4.68
N LEU A 171 -15.38 1.85 5.37
CA LEU A 171 -16.82 1.93 5.47
C LEU A 171 -17.33 3.13 4.66
N LYS A 172 -18.39 2.90 3.90
CA LYS A 172 -19.09 3.93 3.15
C LYS A 172 -20.22 4.47 4.02
N ARG A 173 -20.05 5.69 4.55
CA ARG A 173 -21.08 6.38 5.32
C ARG A 173 -21.81 7.40 4.44
N HIS A 174 -23.12 7.47 4.63
CA HIS A 174 -23.94 8.54 4.09
C HIS A 174 -24.24 9.50 5.23
N ARG A 175 -24.16 10.80 4.98
CA ARG A 175 -24.60 11.81 5.94
C ARG A 175 -26.04 12.14 5.58
N ASP A 176 -26.93 12.14 6.56
CA ASP A 176 -28.38 12.31 6.31
C ASP A 176 -28.71 13.65 5.62
N ASP A 177 -27.84 14.65 5.75
CA ASP A 177 -27.99 15.98 5.14
C ASP A 177 -27.32 16.15 3.75
N ASP A 178 -26.46 15.22 3.31
CA ASP A 178 -25.71 15.39 2.06
C ASP A 178 -25.83 14.16 1.16
N ARG A 179 -26.15 14.37 -0.12
CA ARG A 179 -26.20 13.29 -1.14
C ARG A 179 -24.82 12.66 -1.41
N ARG A 180 -23.78 13.10 -0.70
CA ARG A 180 -22.39 12.69 -0.87
C ARG A 180 -22.03 11.60 0.13
N CYS A 181 -21.57 10.48 -0.40
CA CYS A 181 -20.96 9.42 0.39
C CYS A 181 -19.56 9.84 0.83
N HIS A 182 -19.21 9.58 2.08
CA HIS A 182 -17.83 9.69 2.58
C HIS A 182 -17.32 8.33 3.04
N PHE A 183 -16.00 8.18 3.00
CA PHE A 183 -15.31 6.94 3.34
C PHE A 183 -14.52 7.13 4.62
N VAL A 184 -14.67 6.19 5.54
CA VAL A 184 -14.01 6.19 6.85
C VAL A 184 -13.27 4.86 7.03
N ALA A 185 -12.14 4.84 7.72
CA ALA A 185 -11.46 3.60 8.06
C ALA A 185 -12.35 2.73 8.96
N ALA A 186 -12.42 1.42 8.70
CA ALA A 186 -13.26 0.53 9.51
C ALA A 186 -12.85 0.51 10.99
N SER A 187 -11.55 0.61 11.26
CA SER A 187 -10.97 0.57 12.61
C SER A 187 -11.34 1.76 13.51
N THR A 188 -11.77 2.89 12.95
CA THR A 188 -12.15 4.07 13.74
C THR A 188 -13.60 4.04 14.20
N THR A 189 -14.40 3.11 13.68
CA THR A 189 -15.84 3.01 14.00
C THR A 189 -16.16 2.03 15.13
N GLU A 190 -15.20 1.22 15.58
CA GLU A 190 -15.35 0.38 16.79
C GLU A 190 -14.99 1.13 18.08
N ALA A 191 -14.46 2.36 17.98
CA ALA A 191 -14.00 3.16 19.11
C ALA A 191 -14.99 4.28 19.53
N ALA A 192 -16.17 4.37 18.90
CA ALA A 192 -17.16 5.43 19.12
C ALA A 192 -18.50 4.87 19.60
#